data_AF-A0A2D7NT37-F1
#
_entry.id   AF-A0A2D7NT37-F1
#
_cell.length_a   1.000
_cell.length_b   1.000
_cell.length_c   1.000
_cell.angle_alpha   90.00
_cell.angle_beta   90.00
_cell.angle_gamma   90.00
#
_symmetry.space_group_name_H-M   'P 1'
#
loop_
_entity.id
_entity.type
_entity.pdbx_description
1 polymer ?
#
loop_
_entity_poly.entity_id
_entity_poly.type
_entity_poly.pdbx_seq_one_letter_code
_entity_poly.pdbx_strand_id
1 'polypeptide(L)'
;MIFKWNSCIITVKIKKNYMDALMHEVRRMVKKLVPGGKLFLIILFIPSFVFSQEFGFKIHSSMRSPGTIYLRDVNKIFRISSSIDAVYVFRTSDEAKMYLNTLHDDKIPRISYQIGSIRIYVHELKSVNYYMNNSPLGSIGDIKSINNLVFTYANNSSWNSRSGVVGKLTKIGDTKITYWTASGYTEKGQYRGKIKSVGNKLFMYEMWTSYGEKIGIVGNLIKVGSIKINYFETDYDKGFQGNLKSIGDLKFSYFNETYNNKKANIVGKFKEQTGQDPRIIIYPFTPY
;
A
#
# COMPACT_ATOMS: atom_id res chain seq x y z
N MET A 1 -35.00 -24.40 -2.86
CA MET A 1 -33.64 -24.96 -2.82
C MET A 1 -32.77 -23.99 -2.02
N ILE A 2 -32.54 -24.29 -0.74
CA ILE A 2 -31.87 -23.41 0.22
C ILE A 2 -30.45 -23.94 0.41
N PHE A 3 -29.43 -23.20 0.00
CA PHE A 3 -28.04 -23.53 0.29
C PHE A 3 -27.64 -22.91 1.63
N LYS A 4 -27.50 -23.75 2.66
CA LYS A 4 -26.80 -23.44 3.91
C LYS A 4 -25.30 -23.53 3.67
N TRP A 5 -24.56 -22.45 3.91
CA TRP A 5 -23.10 -22.45 3.99
C TRP A 5 -22.67 -22.73 5.43
N ASN A 6 -21.99 -23.87 5.65
CA ASN A 6 -21.33 -24.17 6.92
C ASN A 6 -19.89 -23.63 6.87
N SER A 7 -19.56 -22.76 7.81
CA SER A 7 -18.22 -22.23 8.04
C SER A 7 -17.28 -23.34 8.51
N CYS A 8 -16.25 -23.65 7.72
CA CYS A 8 -15.18 -24.56 8.12
C CYS A 8 -14.06 -23.76 8.79
N ILE A 9 -13.92 -23.89 10.11
CA ILE A 9 -12.79 -23.36 10.87
C ILE A 9 -11.63 -24.34 10.73
N ILE A 10 -10.64 -24.02 9.89
CA ILE A 10 -9.37 -24.77 9.85
C ILE A 10 -8.53 -24.33 11.05
N THR A 11 -8.62 -25.10 12.14
CA THR A 11 -7.68 -24.99 13.25
C THR A 11 -6.39 -25.70 12.84
N VAL A 12 -5.35 -24.94 12.48
CA VAL A 12 -4.01 -25.51 12.22
C VAL A 12 -3.40 -25.93 13.55
N LYS A 13 -3.61 -27.21 13.91
CA LYS A 13 -2.91 -27.86 15.01
C LYS A 13 -1.47 -28.11 14.58
N ILE A 14 -0.60 -27.10 14.75
CA ILE A 14 0.84 -27.30 14.63
C ILE A 14 1.22 -28.31 15.70
N LYS A 15 1.56 -29.54 15.29
CA LYS A 15 1.97 -30.62 16.20
C LYS A 15 3.14 -30.10 17.04
N LYS A 16 2.94 -30.02 18.36
CA LYS A 16 3.96 -29.74 19.40
C LYS A 16 5.28 -30.48 19.13
N ASN A 17 5.18 -31.70 18.60
CA ASN A 17 6.30 -32.56 18.23
C ASN A 17 7.28 -31.96 17.20
N TYR A 18 6.84 -31.04 16.33
CA TYR A 18 7.73 -30.44 15.32
C TYR A 18 8.65 -29.38 15.93
N MET A 19 8.13 -28.60 16.89
CA MET A 19 8.92 -27.61 17.61
C MET A 19 9.87 -28.29 18.61
N ASP A 20 9.42 -29.37 19.26
CA ASP A 20 10.29 -30.14 20.17
C ASP A 20 11.44 -30.83 19.43
N ALA A 21 11.19 -31.37 18.23
CA ALA A 21 12.23 -31.94 17.37
C ALA A 21 13.22 -30.88 16.87
N LEU A 22 12.73 -29.70 16.44
CA LEU A 22 13.58 -28.59 16.01
C LEU A 22 14.46 -28.09 17.16
N MET A 23 13.89 -27.94 18.36
CA MET A 23 14.62 -27.50 19.55
C MET A 23 15.63 -28.55 20.04
N HIS A 24 15.34 -29.84 19.85
CA HIS A 24 16.28 -30.92 20.13
C HIS A 24 17.48 -30.90 19.17
N GLU A 25 17.24 -30.73 17.86
CA GLU A 25 18.31 -30.68 16.84
C GLU A 25 19.21 -29.44 17.04
N VAL A 26 18.61 -28.28 17.34
CA VAL A 26 19.34 -27.04 17.65
C VAL A 26 20.21 -27.22 18.90
N ARG A 27 19.70 -27.82 19.98
CA ARG A 27 20.50 -28.12 21.18
C ARG A 27 21.65 -29.09 20.88
N ARG A 28 21.42 -30.07 20.01
CA ARG A 28 22.42 -31.07 19.60
C ARG A 28 23.55 -30.44 18.78
N MET A 29 23.21 -29.53 17.87
CA MET A 29 24.19 -28.78 17.07
C MET A 29 24.99 -27.80 17.91
N VAL A 30 24.35 -27.08 18.84
CA VAL A 30 25.03 -26.14 19.76
C VAL A 30 26.04 -26.85 20.67
N LYS A 31 25.71 -28.05 21.18
CA LYS A 31 26.65 -28.85 22.00
C LYS A 31 27.89 -29.33 21.25
N LYS A 32 27.82 -29.50 19.92
CA LYS A 32 28.97 -29.93 19.12
C LYS A 32 29.93 -28.78 18.80
N LEU A 33 29.48 -27.53 18.84
CA LEU A 33 30.25 -26.38 18.38
C LEU A 33 31.03 -25.66 19.51
N VAL A 34 30.72 -25.89 20.79
CA VAL A 34 31.44 -25.27 21.91
C VAL A 34 31.67 -26.30 23.03
N PRO A 35 32.80 -27.03 23.01
CA PRO A 35 33.18 -27.90 24.12
C PRO A 35 33.78 -27.03 25.24
N GLY A 36 32.98 -26.79 26.29
CA GLY A 36 33.46 -26.17 27.53
C GLY A 36 33.24 -24.66 27.62
N GLY A 37 32.11 -24.27 28.24
CA GLY A 37 32.01 -23.00 28.98
C GLY A 37 31.61 -21.76 28.17
N LYS A 38 30.49 -21.16 28.61
CA LYS A 38 29.88 -19.87 28.17
C LYS A 38 29.17 -19.92 26.80
N LEU A 39 27.87 -20.20 26.90
CA LEU A 39 26.86 -20.12 25.86
C LEU A 39 26.68 -18.65 25.40
N PHE A 40 27.48 -18.16 24.45
CA PHE A 40 27.07 -16.99 23.68
C PHE A 40 25.97 -17.43 22.72
N LEU A 41 24.73 -17.26 23.16
CA LEU A 41 23.54 -17.46 22.34
C LEU A 41 23.49 -16.35 21.29
N ILE A 42 24.36 -16.42 20.27
CA ILE A 42 24.18 -15.67 19.04
C ILE A 42 23.00 -16.37 18.35
N ILE A 43 21.79 -15.97 18.72
CA ILE A 43 20.61 -16.16 17.87
C ILE A 43 20.96 -15.38 16.61
N LEU A 44 21.52 -16.08 15.63
CA LEU A 44 21.45 -15.69 14.24
C LEU A 44 19.96 -15.47 13.98
N PHE A 45 19.57 -14.19 14.03
CA PHE A 45 18.25 -13.69 13.68
C PHE A 45 17.89 -14.31 12.35
N ILE A 46 17.10 -15.37 12.38
CA ILE A 46 16.52 -15.94 11.18
C ILE A 46 15.68 -14.79 10.62
N PRO A 47 15.95 -14.27 9.39
CA PRO A 47 15.24 -13.10 8.87
C PRO A 47 13.76 -13.39 8.52
N SER A 48 13.20 -14.53 8.92
CA SER A 48 11.93 -15.05 8.41
C SER A 48 10.68 -14.59 9.16
N PHE A 49 10.76 -13.63 10.10
CA PHE A 49 9.58 -13.16 10.86
C PHE A 49 9.35 -11.63 10.92
N VAL A 50 9.95 -10.83 10.03
CA VAL A 50 9.84 -9.35 10.11
C VAL A 50 9.00 -8.71 8.99
N PHE A 51 8.35 -9.48 8.12
CA PHE A 51 7.42 -8.90 7.16
C PHE A 51 6.07 -8.63 7.83
N SER A 52 5.98 -7.52 8.56
CA SER A 52 4.68 -6.96 8.92
C SER A 52 4.02 -6.45 7.65
N GLN A 53 2.74 -6.77 7.44
CA GLN A 53 1.95 -6.24 6.32
C GLN A 53 2.03 -4.71 6.35
N GLU A 54 2.56 -4.13 5.26
CA GLU A 54 2.77 -2.68 5.13
C GLU A 54 1.79 -2.07 4.13
N PHE A 55 1.25 -2.87 3.21
CA PHE A 55 0.42 -2.41 2.11
C PHE A 55 -0.89 -3.20 2.02
N GLY A 56 -1.98 -2.49 1.81
CA GLY A 56 -3.25 -3.04 1.38
C GLY A 56 -3.63 -2.47 0.01
N PHE A 57 -4.17 -3.29 -0.88
CA PHE A 57 -4.60 -2.86 -2.22
C PHE A 57 -6.06 -3.21 -2.43
N LYS A 58 -6.86 -2.20 -2.75
CA LYS A 58 -8.18 -2.36 -3.36
C LYS A 58 -8.00 -2.25 -4.86
N ILE A 59 -8.25 -3.34 -5.58
CA ILE A 59 -8.12 -3.38 -7.03
C ILE A 59 -9.39 -2.80 -7.66
N HIS A 60 -9.22 -2.00 -8.72
CA HIS A 60 -10.37 -1.43 -9.45
C HIS A 60 -11.11 -2.54 -10.22
N SER A 61 -12.42 -2.43 -10.41
CA SER A 61 -13.23 -3.44 -11.12
C SER A 61 -12.77 -3.68 -12.56
N SER A 62 -12.20 -2.67 -13.20
CA SER A 62 -11.58 -2.78 -14.53
C SER A 62 -10.29 -3.61 -14.55
N MET A 63 -9.68 -3.87 -13.39
CA MET A 63 -8.42 -4.60 -13.23
C MET A 63 -7.21 -3.98 -13.95
N ARG A 64 -7.31 -2.73 -14.41
CA ARG A 64 -6.23 -2.04 -15.15
C ARG A 64 -5.20 -1.38 -14.26
N SER A 65 -5.53 -1.16 -12.99
CA SER A 65 -4.63 -0.58 -12.02
C SER A 65 -5.11 -0.88 -10.60
N PRO A 66 -4.22 -0.79 -9.59
CA PRO A 66 -4.67 -0.68 -8.21
C PRO A 66 -5.53 0.58 -8.07
N GLY A 67 -6.73 0.45 -7.51
CA GLY A 67 -7.65 1.58 -7.33
C GLY A 67 -7.33 2.40 -6.09
N THR A 68 -7.10 1.72 -4.95
CA THR A 68 -6.74 2.37 -3.68
C THR A 68 -5.66 1.57 -2.97
N ILE A 69 -4.70 2.27 -2.40
CA ILE A 69 -3.58 1.72 -1.64
C ILE A 69 -3.72 2.21 -0.21
N TYR A 70 -3.63 1.30 0.73
CA TYR A 70 -3.54 1.56 2.15
C TYR A 70 -2.10 1.31 2.56
N LEU A 71 -1.36 2.38 2.86
CA LEU A 71 0.03 2.30 3.30
C LEU A 71 0.08 2.51 4.81
N ARG A 72 0.61 1.53 5.55
CA ARG A 72 0.86 1.67 6.98
C ARG A 72 2.26 2.21 7.25
N ASP A 73 2.34 3.24 8.07
CA ASP A 73 3.57 3.81 8.60
C ASP A 73 3.45 3.99 10.12
N VAL A 74 4.05 3.05 10.87
CA VAL A 74 3.95 2.94 12.32
C VAL A 74 2.48 2.82 12.77
N ASN A 75 1.90 3.89 13.32
CA ASN A 75 0.53 4.00 13.82
C ASN A 75 -0.38 4.80 12.86
N LYS A 76 0.07 5.07 11.63
CA LYS A 76 -0.68 5.83 10.63
C LYS A 76 -1.00 4.96 9.43
N ILE A 77 -2.18 5.13 8.86
CA ILE A 77 -2.55 4.52 7.58
C ILE A 77 -2.94 5.60 6.59
N PHE A 78 -2.24 5.64 5.47
CA PHE A 78 -2.48 6.53 4.36
C PHE A 78 -3.37 5.80 3.34
N ARG A 79 -4.55 6.35 3.07
CA ARG A 79 -5.41 5.92 1.96
C ARG A 79 -5.06 6.74 0.74
N ILE A 80 -4.57 6.07 -0.29
CA ILE A 80 -3.99 6.66 -1.49
C ILE A 80 -4.73 6.14 -2.71
N SER A 81 -5.40 7.00 -3.47
CA SER A 81 -5.91 6.66 -4.80
C SER A 81 -4.97 7.24 -5.87
N SER A 82 -5.30 8.42 -6.41
CA SER A 82 -4.39 9.26 -7.20
C SER A 82 -3.57 10.22 -6.33
N SER A 83 -4.07 10.53 -5.14
CA SER A 83 -3.46 11.36 -4.11
C SER A 83 -3.72 10.78 -2.72
N ILE A 84 -3.20 11.41 -1.65
CA ILE A 84 -3.55 11.00 -0.29
C ILE A 84 -4.94 11.57 0.00
N ASP A 85 -5.94 10.71 0.13
CA ASP A 85 -7.33 11.13 0.35
C ASP A 85 -7.66 11.17 1.85
N ALA A 86 -7.06 10.26 2.61
CA ALA A 86 -7.24 10.20 4.05
C ALA A 86 -5.99 9.70 4.76
N VAL A 87 -5.82 10.13 6.02
CA VAL A 87 -4.83 9.58 6.94
C VAL A 87 -5.53 9.20 8.24
N TYR A 88 -5.43 7.94 8.62
CA TYR A 88 -5.95 7.41 9.86
C TYR A 88 -4.81 7.31 10.87
N VAL A 89 -4.93 8.02 12.00
CA VAL A 89 -3.93 8.03 13.07
C VAL A 89 -4.47 7.26 14.26
N PHE A 90 -3.85 6.11 14.52
CA PHE A 90 -4.18 5.21 15.62
C PHE A 90 -3.35 5.51 16.87
N ARG A 91 -3.79 5.04 18.04
CA ARG A 91 -3.02 5.20 19.28
C ARG A 91 -1.75 4.35 19.23
N THR A 92 -1.82 3.17 18.62
CA THR A 92 -0.72 2.22 18.55
C THR A 92 -0.50 1.68 17.13
N SER A 93 0.68 1.10 16.89
CA SER A 93 0.97 0.43 15.61
C SER A 93 0.16 -0.85 15.43
N ASP A 94 -0.23 -1.50 16.52
CA ASP A 94 -1.06 -2.71 16.49
C ASP A 94 -2.50 -2.41 16.09
N GLU A 95 -3.08 -1.32 16.60
CA GLU A 95 -4.39 -0.84 16.15
C GLU A 95 -4.39 -0.53 14.65
N ALA A 96 -3.36 0.18 14.18
CA ALA A 96 -3.19 0.44 12.75
C ALA A 96 -3.09 -0.87 11.96
N LYS A 97 -2.29 -1.84 12.42
CA LYS A 97 -2.17 -3.15 11.78
C LYS A 97 -3.52 -3.89 11.74
N MET A 98 -4.26 -3.90 12.84
CA MET A 98 -5.59 -4.49 12.90
C MET A 98 -6.55 -3.83 11.91
N TYR A 99 -6.55 -2.50 11.81
CA TYR A 99 -7.36 -1.80 10.82
C TYR A 99 -6.93 -2.14 9.39
N LEU A 100 -5.63 -2.19 9.08
CA LEU A 100 -5.16 -2.60 7.75
C LEU A 100 -5.67 -4.00 7.38
N ASN A 101 -5.68 -4.93 8.33
CA ASN A 101 -6.06 -6.31 8.05
C ASN A 101 -7.54 -6.50 7.73
N THR A 102 -8.40 -5.60 8.21
CA THR A 102 -9.85 -5.78 8.14
C THR A 102 -10.53 -4.69 7.30
N LEU A 103 -10.00 -3.46 7.31
CA LEU A 103 -10.65 -2.23 6.84
C LEU A 103 -12.07 -2.02 7.40
N HIS A 104 -12.38 -2.58 8.57
CA HIS A 104 -13.69 -2.40 9.16
C HIS A 104 -13.85 -0.97 9.70
N ASP A 105 -15.01 -0.37 9.42
CA ASP A 105 -15.33 1.00 9.79
C ASP A 105 -15.44 1.22 11.31
N ASP A 106 -15.73 0.17 12.09
CA ASP A 106 -15.82 0.25 13.55
C ASP A 106 -14.46 0.53 14.22
N LYS A 107 -13.36 0.28 13.49
CA LYS A 107 -12.00 0.54 13.96
C LYS A 107 -11.46 1.91 13.52
N ILE A 108 -12.20 2.67 12.71
CA ILE A 108 -11.75 3.99 12.24
C ILE A 108 -11.76 4.99 13.42
N PRO A 109 -10.68 5.78 13.62
CA PRO A 109 -10.70 6.88 14.57
C PRO A 109 -11.83 7.86 14.21
N ARG A 110 -12.68 8.23 15.17
CA ARG A 110 -13.97 8.89 14.87
C ARG A 110 -13.88 10.40 14.68
N ILE A 111 -12.86 11.06 15.25
CA ILE A 111 -12.70 12.50 15.11
C ILE A 111 -11.99 12.76 13.79
N SER A 112 -12.54 13.63 12.95
CA SER A 112 -11.94 13.94 11.65
C SER A 112 -11.81 15.43 11.39
N TYR A 113 -10.73 15.79 10.71
CA TYR A 113 -10.42 17.13 10.25
C TYR A 113 -10.16 17.12 8.75
N GLN A 114 -10.72 18.10 8.05
CA GLN A 114 -10.41 18.33 6.65
C GLN A 114 -9.20 19.25 6.56
N ILE A 115 -8.15 18.80 5.88
CA ILE A 115 -6.93 19.54 5.60
C ILE A 115 -6.72 19.56 4.08
N GLY A 116 -7.08 20.68 3.45
CA GLY A 116 -7.15 20.75 1.99
C GLY A 116 -8.09 19.67 1.44
N SER A 117 -7.61 18.80 0.56
CA SER A 117 -8.36 17.64 0.03
C SER A 117 -8.26 16.38 0.91
N ILE A 118 -7.47 16.40 1.98
CA ILE A 118 -7.17 15.23 2.80
C ILE A 118 -8.02 15.23 4.06
N ARG A 119 -8.60 14.08 4.41
CA ARG A 119 -9.25 13.92 5.71
C ARG A 119 -8.33 13.21 6.71
N ILE A 120 -8.05 13.85 7.83
CA ILE A 120 -7.26 13.27 8.91
C ILE A 120 -8.20 12.75 9.99
N TYR A 121 -8.05 11.48 10.37
CA TYR A 121 -8.82 10.83 11.42
C TYR A 121 -7.95 10.58 12.64
N VAL A 122 -8.40 10.96 13.83
CA VAL A 122 -7.71 10.79 15.11
C VAL A 122 -8.66 10.23 16.18
N HIS A 123 -8.13 9.52 17.19
CA HIS A 123 -8.96 8.94 18.26
C HIS A 123 -9.42 9.98 19.28
N GLU A 124 -8.53 10.91 19.59
CA GLU A 124 -8.72 11.90 20.65
C GLU A 124 -8.24 13.25 20.17
N LEU A 125 -8.93 14.28 20.64
CA LEU A 125 -8.56 15.65 20.40
C LEU A 125 -8.22 16.33 21.73
N LYS A 126 -6.98 16.77 21.84
CA LYS A 126 -6.46 17.57 22.96
C LYS A 126 -6.23 19.02 22.54
N SER A 127 -5.73 19.25 21.33
CA SER A 127 -5.50 20.60 20.80
C SER A 127 -5.50 20.63 19.28
N VAL A 128 -5.86 21.79 18.72
CA VAL A 128 -5.62 22.15 17.32
C VAL A 128 -4.92 23.50 17.31
N ASN A 129 -3.80 23.60 16.61
CA ASN A 129 -3.12 24.86 16.38
C ASN A 129 -3.13 25.18 14.89
N TYR A 130 -3.22 26.47 14.59
CA TYR A 130 -3.24 26.98 13.22
C TYR A 130 -1.97 27.80 12.94
N TYR A 131 -1.60 27.90 11.67
CA TYR A 131 -0.61 28.89 11.25
C TYR A 131 -1.24 30.28 11.37
N MET A 132 -0.62 31.14 12.18
CA MET A 132 -1.05 32.53 12.38
C MET A 132 -0.45 33.49 11.34
N ASN A 133 0.59 33.05 10.63
CA ASN A 133 1.31 33.81 9.62
C ASN A 133 1.66 32.89 8.45
N ASN A 134 1.81 33.47 7.26
CA ASN A 134 2.34 32.76 6.11
C ASN A 134 3.80 32.35 6.35
N SER A 135 4.14 31.12 5.99
CA SER A 135 5.49 30.57 6.12
C SER A 135 5.79 29.59 4.98
N PRO A 136 7.06 29.19 4.78
CA PRO A 136 7.39 28.11 3.85
C PRO A 136 6.74 26.76 4.18
N LEU A 137 6.22 26.59 5.41
CA LEU A 137 5.64 25.34 5.91
C LEU A 137 4.11 25.30 5.85
N GLY A 138 3.46 26.44 5.67
CA GLY A 138 2.00 26.58 5.70
C GLY A 138 1.56 28.03 5.62
N SER A 139 0.33 28.24 5.17
CA SER A 139 -0.31 29.55 5.04
C SER A 139 -1.16 29.87 6.26
N ILE A 140 -1.47 31.14 6.46
CA ILE A 140 -2.38 31.56 7.53
C ILE A 140 -3.71 30.79 7.45
N GLY A 141 -4.19 30.30 8.59
CA GLY A 141 -5.43 29.50 8.67
C GLY A 141 -5.27 28.00 8.36
N ASP A 142 -4.12 27.56 7.82
CA ASP A 142 -3.84 26.13 7.71
C ASP A 142 -3.68 25.50 9.09
N ILE A 143 -4.13 24.25 9.25
CA ILE A 143 -3.89 23.47 10.47
C ILE A 143 -2.39 23.21 10.59
N LYS A 144 -1.76 23.73 11.64
CA LYS A 144 -0.34 23.54 11.95
C LYS A 144 -0.11 22.25 12.73
N SER A 145 -0.98 21.95 13.69
CA SER A 145 -0.91 20.71 14.45
C SER A 145 -2.25 20.29 15.00
N ILE A 146 -2.41 18.98 15.20
CA ILE A 146 -3.51 18.35 15.94
C ILE A 146 -2.82 17.48 17.00
N ASN A 147 -3.04 17.78 18.27
CA ASN A 147 -2.25 17.23 19.37
C ASN A 147 -0.75 17.47 19.08
N ASN A 148 0.05 16.40 19.11
CA ASN A 148 1.49 16.45 18.85
C ASN A 148 1.85 16.18 17.37
N LEU A 149 0.85 16.00 16.49
CA LEU A 149 1.10 15.78 15.07
C LEU A 149 1.24 17.12 14.38
N VAL A 150 2.45 17.42 13.92
CA VAL A 150 2.75 18.62 13.14
C VAL A 150 2.50 18.35 11.66
N PHE A 151 1.87 19.31 10.99
CA PHE A 151 1.58 19.28 9.55
C PHE A 151 2.36 20.38 8.82
N THR A 152 2.87 20.04 7.64
CA THR A 152 3.44 21.02 6.70
C THR A 152 2.87 20.82 5.31
N TYR A 153 2.92 21.88 4.52
CA TYR A 153 2.29 21.95 3.20
C TYR A 153 3.30 22.35 2.13
N ALA A 154 2.99 22.02 0.89
CA ALA A 154 3.76 22.47 -0.26
C ALA A 154 3.51 23.97 -0.47
N ASN A 155 4.58 24.77 -0.35
CA ASN A 155 4.51 26.21 -0.58
C ASN A 155 4.18 26.55 -2.04
N ASN A 156 3.84 27.83 -2.29
CA ASN A 156 3.56 28.36 -3.63
C ASN A 156 4.84 28.68 -4.44
N SER A 157 5.81 27.76 -4.46
CA SER A 157 6.95 27.88 -5.38
C SER A 157 6.52 27.61 -6.82
N SER A 158 7.25 28.16 -7.80
CA SER A 158 6.95 27.98 -9.23
C SER A 158 6.84 26.49 -9.63
N TRP A 159 7.73 25.64 -9.11
CA TRP A 159 7.70 24.20 -9.35
C TRP A 159 6.45 23.52 -8.79
N ASN A 160 6.04 23.88 -7.56
CA ASN A 160 4.85 23.32 -6.93
C ASN A 160 3.56 23.78 -7.62
N SER A 161 3.50 25.06 -8.00
CA SER A 161 2.37 25.64 -8.72
C SER A 161 2.16 24.95 -10.07
N ARG A 162 3.21 24.84 -10.89
CA ARG A 162 3.15 24.18 -12.20
C ARG A 162 2.86 22.68 -12.13
N SER A 163 3.16 22.03 -11.00
CA SER A 163 2.87 20.61 -10.78
C SER A 163 1.53 20.35 -10.08
N GLY A 164 0.78 21.41 -9.74
CA GLY A 164 -0.52 21.29 -9.08
C GLY A 164 -0.44 20.68 -7.68
N VAL A 165 0.64 20.94 -6.93
CA VAL A 165 0.83 20.39 -5.57
C VAL A 165 0.77 21.43 -4.46
N VAL A 166 0.61 22.72 -4.77
CA VAL A 166 0.50 23.79 -3.76
C VAL A 166 -0.60 23.46 -2.76
N GLY A 167 -0.32 23.64 -1.46
CA GLY A 167 -1.24 23.32 -0.37
C GLY A 167 -1.40 21.82 -0.06
N LYS A 168 -0.83 20.92 -0.87
CA LYS A 168 -0.82 19.48 -0.53
C LYS A 168 0.09 19.22 0.66
N LEU A 169 -0.27 18.22 1.46
CA LEU A 169 0.46 17.82 2.65
C LEU A 169 1.86 17.28 2.34
N THR A 170 2.89 17.86 2.93
CA THR A 170 4.30 17.45 2.77
C THR A 170 4.88 16.78 4.02
N LYS A 171 4.19 16.87 5.16
CA LYS A 171 4.59 16.20 6.40
C LYS A 171 3.40 15.98 7.32
N ILE A 172 3.36 14.85 8.02
CA ILE A 172 2.48 14.60 9.16
C ILE A 172 3.25 13.87 10.27
N GLY A 173 3.39 14.51 11.43
CA GLY A 173 4.28 14.01 12.49
C GLY A 173 5.69 13.85 11.92
N ASP A 174 6.27 12.65 12.01
CA ASP A 174 7.61 12.36 11.46
C ASP A 174 7.59 11.86 10.00
N THR A 175 6.40 11.66 9.42
CA THR A 175 6.27 11.11 8.08
C THR A 175 6.35 12.23 7.04
N LYS A 176 7.44 12.24 6.26
CA LYS A 176 7.60 13.15 5.11
C LYS A 176 6.86 12.62 3.88
N ILE A 177 6.20 13.51 3.16
CA ILE A 177 5.52 13.23 1.88
C ILE A 177 6.17 14.09 0.81
N THR A 178 6.47 13.50 -0.34
CA THR A 178 7.00 14.23 -1.51
C THR A 178 6.20 13.91 -2.76
N TYR A 179 6.29 14.81 -3.75
CA TYR A 179 5.55 14.72 -5.00
C TYR A 179 6.50 14.84 -6.21
N TRP A 180 6.06 14.32 -7.36
CA TRP A 180 6.77 14.46 -8.63
C TRP A 180 6.54 15.86 -9.23
N THR A 181 7.43 16.81 -8.95
CA THR A 181 7.26 18.22 -9.36
C THR A 181 8.02 18.62 -10.63
N ALA A 182 9.09 17.87 -10.95
CA ALA A 182 9.89 18.07 -12.15
C ALA A 182 9.01 18.08 -13.41
N SER A 183 9.39 18.86 -14.43
CA SER A 183 8.76 18.87 -15.76
C SER A 183 9.41 17.84 -16.70
N GLY A 184 8.93 17.76 -17.94
CA GLY A 184 9.49 16.87 -18.96
C GLY A 184 8.88 15.47 -18.94
N TYR A 185 9.68 14.45 -18.63
CA TYR A 185 9.24 13.05 -18.67
C TYR A 185 8.07 12.72 -17.73
N THR A 186 7.91 13.48 -16.65
CA THR A 186 6.79 13.33 -15.70
C THR A 186 5.46 13.83 -16.26
N GLU A 187 5.49 14.87 -17.11
CA GLU A 187 4.29 15.43 -17.77
C GLU A 187 3.83 14.47 -18.85
N LYS A 188 4.76 14.08 -19.74
CA LYS A 188 4.48 13.11 -20.79
C LYS A 188 4.09 11.75 -20.22
N GLY A 189 4.73 11.35 -19.12
CA GLY A 189 4.44 10.13 -18.39
C GLY A 189 3.16 10.20 -17.53
N GLN A 190 2.44 11.33 -17.52
CA GLN A 190 1.19 11.48 -16.77
C GLN A 190 1.31 11.21 -15.26
N TYR A 191 2.47 11.49 -14.66
CA TYR A 191 2.67 11.33 -13.20
C TYR A 191 3.24 12.56 -12.50
N ARG A 192 3.37 13.69 -13.18
CA ARG A 192 3.60 14.98 -12.52
C ARG A 192 2.47 15.27 -11.53
N GLY A 193 2.83 15.77 -10.35
CA GLY A 193 1.91 16.07 -9.26
C GLY A 193 1.44 14.86 -8.45
N LYS A 194 1.77 13.63 -8.88
CA LYS A 194 1.51 12.40 -8.12
C LYS A 194 2.50 12.24 -6.97
N ILE A 195 2.15 11.39 -6.01
CA ILE A 195 2.99 11.09 -4.84
C ILE A 195 4.29 10.47 -5.30
N LYS A 196 5.41 10.99 -4.83
CA LYS A 196 6.74 10.41 -5.05
C LYS A 196 7.17 9.54 -3.88
N SER A 197 6.93 9.99 -2.64
CA SER A 197 7.23 9.17 -1.46
C SER A 197 6.32 9.49 -0.29
N VAL A 198 6.14 8.50 0.58
CA VAL A 198 5.55 8.63 1.92
C VAL A 198 6.49 7.92 2.89
N GLY A 199 7.08 8.66 3.83
CA GLY A 199 8.17 8.15 4.66
C GLY A 199 9.33 7.66 3.79
N ASN A 200 9.77 6.42 4.02
CA ASN A 200 10.81 5.75 3.23
C ASN A 200 10.26 4.94 2.04
N LYS A 201 8.96 4.97 1.76
CA LYS A 201 8.35 4.22 0.65
C LYS A 201 8.30 5.10 -0.60
N LEU A 202 9.02 4.68 -1.65
CA LEU A 202 9.03 5.34 -2.95
C LEU A 202 7.91 4.82 -3.84
N PHE A 203 7.25 5.71 -4.57
CA PHE A 203 6.24 5.41 -5.58
C PHE A 203 6.83 5.68 -6.97
N MET A 204 6.82 4.67 -7.83
CA MET A 204 7.27 4.79 -9.22
C MET A 204 6.13 4.48 -10.17
N TYR A 205 6.08 5.24 -11.26
CA TYR A 205 5.04 5.16 -12.28
C TYR A 205 5.63 4.79 -13.63
N GLU A 206 4.80 4.18 -14.46
CA GLU A 206 5.16 3.85 -15.83
C GLU A 206 5.45 5.13 -16.61
N MET A 207 6.63 5.18 -17.20
CA MET A 207 7.06 6.33 -17.99
C MET A 207 6.39 6.33 -19.36
N TRP A 208 6.46 7.47 -20.06
CA TRP A 208 5.94 7.51 -21.42
C TRP A 208 6.77 6.63 -22.35
N THR A 209 6.09 5.71 -23.04
CA THR A 209 6.59 4.98 -24.20
C THR A 209 5.45 4.87 -25.21
N SER A 210 5.75 4.79 -26.51
CA SER A 210 4.72 4.62 -27.54
C SER A 210 3.88 3.37 -27.31
N TYR A 211 4.50 2.30 -26.82
CA TYR A 211 3.79 1.06 -26.52
C TYR A 211 2.92 1.19 -25.26
N GLY A 212 3.45 1.76 -24.18
CA GLY A 212 2.70 2.00 -22.95
C GLY A 212 1.47 2.88 -23.17
N GLU A 213 1.57 3.87 -24.06
CA GLU A 213 0.45 4.74 -24.46
C GLU A 213 -0.61 3.94 -25.25
N LYS A 214 -0.18 3.13 -26.22
CA LYS A 214 -1.05 2.23 -27.00
C LYS A 214 -1.89 1.31 -26.11
N ILE A 215 -1.30 0.74 -25.05
CA ILE A 215 -1.99 -0.18 -24.15
C ILE A 215 -2.60 0.49 -22.90
N GLY A 216 -2.42 1.80 -22.76
CA GLY A 216 -3.01 2.61 -21.69
C GLY A 216 -2.44 2.35 -20.30
N ILE A 217 -1.13 2.13 -20.18
CA ILE A 217 -0.45 1.95 -18.89
C ILE A 217 0.43 3.12 -18.47
N VAL A 218 0.66 4.11 -19.33
CA VAL A 218 1.47 5.30 -18.98
C VAL A 218 0.89 5.98 -17.74
N GLY A 219 1.76 6.29 -16.78
CA GLY A 219 1.39 6.91 -15.52
C GLY A 219 0.76 5.96 -14.49
N ASN A 220 0.57 4.68 -14.81
CA ASN A 220 0.16 3.67 -13.83
C ASN A 220 1.26 3.41 -12.81
N LEU A 221 0.89 2.99 -11.60
CA LEU A 221 1.85 2.67 -10.56
C LEU A 221 2.53 1.32 -10.84
N ILE A 222 3.86 1.33 -10.99
CA ILE A 222 4.66 0.11 -11.26
C ILE A 222 5.45 -0.36 -10.03
N LYS A 223 5.57 0.49 -9.00
CA LYS A 223 6.27 0.13 -7.76
C LYS A 223 5.83 0.98 -6.59
N VAL A 224 5.70 0.36 -5.42
CA VAL A 224 5.58 1.04 -4.14
C VAL A 224 6.47 0.37 -3.10
N GLY A 225 7.42 1.11 -2.52
CA GLY A 225 8.41 0.54 -1.61
C GLY A 225 9.21 -0.59 -2.27
N SER A 226 9.14 -1.80 -1.71
CA SER A 226 9.75 -3.01 -2.27
C SER A 226 8.81 -3.86 -3.14
N ILE A 227 7.54 -3.43 -3.29
CA ILE A 227 6.51 -4.15 -4.05
C ILE A 227 6.53 -3.68 -5.49
N LYS A 228 6.75 -4.61 -6.43
CA LYS A 228 6.62 -4.37 -7.87
C LYS A 228 5.19 -4.63 -8.33
N ILE A 229 4.71 -3.86 -9.29
CA ILE A 229 3.42 -4.00 -9.92
C ILE A 229 3.67 -4.11 -11.42
N ASN A 230 3.21 -5.21 -12.02
CA ASN A 230 3.44 -5.48 -13.44
C ASN A 230 2.10 -5.50 -14.17
N TYR A 231 2.14 -5.18 -15.46
CA TYR A 231 1.00 -5.18 -16.36
C TYR A 231 1.22 -6.17 -17.50
N PHE A 232 0.14 -6.54 -18.19
CA PHE A 232 0.23 -7.32 -19.43
C PHE A 232 0.61 -6.39 -20.60
N GLU A 233 1.81 -6.60 -21.15
CA GLU A 233 2.47 -5.73 -22.13
C GLU A 233 2.73 -6.43 -23.47
N THR A 234 2.06 -7.54 -23.79
CA THR A 234 2.35 -8.26 -25.05
C THR A 234 1.16 -8.24 -26.01
N ASP A 235 1.48 -8.24 -27.31
CA ASP A 235 0.49 -8.31 -28.40
C ASP A 235 -0.22 -9.67 -28.51
N TYR A 236 0.24 -10.67 -27.77
CA TYR A 236 -0.39 -11.99 -27.66
C TYR A 236 -1.46 -12.05 -26.56
N ASP A 237 -1.50 -11.06 -25.66
CA ASP A 237 -2.47 -10.93 -24.55
C ASP A 237 -3.76 -10.23 -24.99
N LYS A 238 -4.25 -10.54 -26.19
CA LYS A 238 -5.43 -9.88 -26.77
C LYS A 238 -6.64 -10.04 -25.84
N GLY A 239 -7.22 -8.90 -25.47
CA GLY A 239 -8.36 -8.79 -24.57
C GLY A 239 -8.04 -8.37 -23.13
N PHE A 240 -6.79 -8.45 -22.67
CA PHE A 240 -6.40 -8.00 -21.32
C PHE A 240 -5.07 -7.23 -21.29
N GLN A 241 -4.65 -6.68 -22.43
CA GLN A 241 -3.51 -5.76 -22.48
C GLN A 241 -3.74 -4.56 -21.55
N GLY A 242 -2.69 -4.19 -20.83
CA GLY A 242 -2.74 -3.14 -19.82
C GLY A 242 -3.50 -3.52 -18.54
N ASN A 243 -4.01 -4.75 -18.42
CA ASN A 243 -4.51 -5.25 -17.16
C ASN A 243 -3.36 -5.59 -16.21
N LEU A 244 -3.66 -5.56 -14.92
CA LEU A 244 -2.76 -5.92 -13.83
C LEU A 244 -2.31 -7.37 -13.98
N LYS A 245 -1.01 -7.62 -14.07
CA LYS A 245 -0.43 -8.97 -14.16
C LYS A 245 -0.05 -9.51 -12.79
N SER A 246 0.54 -8.66 -11.96
CA SER A 246 0.98 -9.05 -10.61
C SER A 246 1.17 -7.85 -9.69
N ILE A 247 1.05 -8.09 -8.38
CA ILE A 247 1.49 -7.17 -7.32
C ILE A 247 2.33 -8.00 -6.34
N GLY A 248 3.62 -7.71 -6.25
CA GLY A 248 4.55 -8.57 -5.52
C GLY A 248 4.53 -9.99 -6.07
N ASP A 249 4.34 -10.97 -5.19
CA ASP A 249 4.27 -12.39 -5.56
C ASP A 249 2.84 -12.87 -5.92
N LEU A 250 1.84 -11.98 -5.84
CA LEU A 250 0.47 -12.26 -6.30
C LEU A 250 0.36 -12.11 -7.80
N LYS A 251 -0.34 -13.04 -8.46
CA LYS A 251 -0.58 -13.06 -9.90
C LYS A 251 -2.07 -13.01 -10.21
N PHE A 252 -2.43 -12.29 -11.26
CA PHE A 252 -3.79 -12.16 -11.75
C PHE A 252 -3.86 -12.77 -13.15
N SER A 253 -4.86 -13.61 -13.39
CA SER A 253 -5.10 -14.19 -14.71
C SER A 253 -6.49 -13.84 -15.22
N TYR A 254 -6.62 -13.87 -16.55
CA TYR A 254 -7.81 -13.43 -17.27
C TYR A 254 -8.24 -14.51 -18.26
N PHE A 255 -9.50 -14.50 -18.66
CA PHE A 255 -9.98 -15.38 -19.72
C PHE A 255 -9.33 -15.00 -21.05
N ASN A 256 -8.60 -15.94 -21.62
CA ASN A 256 -7.92 -15.79 -22.90
C ASN A 256 -8.88 -15.80 -24.09
N GLU A 257 -8.37 -15.43 -25.25
CA GLU A 257 -9.11 -15.36 -26.50
C GLU A 257 -9.34 -16.77 -27.12
N THR A 258 -10.30 -17.53 -26.58
CA THR A 258 -10.76 -18.79 -27.19
C THR A 258 -12.15 -18.63 -27.82
N TYR A 259 -12.52 -19.54 -28.74
CA TYR A 259 -13.86 -19.54 -29.34
C TYR A 259 -14.97 -19.53 -28.27
N ASN A 260 -14.86 -20.38 -27.24
CA ASN A 260 -15.84 -20.46 -26.16
C ASN A 260 -15.90 -19.17 -25.33
N ASN A 261 -14.74 -18.58 -24.99
CA ASN A 261 -14.71 -17.35 -24.19
C ASN A 261 -15.24 -16.15 -24.99
N LYS A 262 -14.98 -16.09 -26.30
CA LYS A 262 -15.56 -15.10 -27.21
C LYS A 262 -17.08 -15.24 -27.26
N LYS A 263 -17.58 -16.46 -27.49
CA LYS A 263 -19.01 -16.76 -27.52
C LYS A 263 -19.70 -16.39 -26.21
N ALA A 264 -19.03 -16.59 -25.07
CA ALA A 264 -19.53 -16.21 -23.75
C ALA A 264 -19.33 -14.73 -23.38
N ASN A 265 -18.67 -13.92 -24.23
CA ASN A 265 -18.31 -12.54 -23.97
C ASN A 265 -17.57 -12.35 -22.62
N ILE A 266 -16.59 -13.22 -22.36
CA ILE A 266 -15.78 -13.16 -21.13
C ILE A 266 -14.28 -12.95 -21.37
N VAL A 267 -13.83 -12.86 -22.62
CA VAL A 267 -12.42 -12.56 -22.94
C VAL A 267 -11.98 -11.30 -22.20
N GLY A 268 -10.83 -11.36 -21.54
CA GLY A 268 -10.26 -10.25 -20.79
C GLY A 268 -10.86 -10.02 -19.41
N LYS A 269 -11.96 -10.71 -19.06
CA LYS A 269 -12.50 -10.66 -17.69
C LYS A 269 -11.57 -11.40 -16.73
N PHE A 270 -11.53 -10.93 -15.50
CA PHE A 270 -10.78 -11.55 -14.42
C PHE A 270 -11.22 -13.00 -14.23
N LYS A 271 -10.24 -13.89 -14.10
CA LYS A 271 -10.47 -15.32 -13.91
C LYS A 271 -10.13 -15.71 -12.48
N GLU A 272 -8.90 -15.44 -12.05
CA GLU A 272 -8.41 -15.85 -10.74
C GLU A 272 -7.21 -15.02 -10.28
N GLN A 273 -7.03 -15.01 -8.96
CA GLN A 273 -5.83 -14.52 -8.29
C GLN A 273 -5.13 -15.72 -7.66
N THR A 274 -3.82 -15.83 -7.87
CA THR A 274 -2.99 -16.90 -7.33
C THR A 274 -1.73 -16.35 -6.66
N GLY A 275 -1.05 -17.19 -5.88
CA GLY A 275 0.12 -16.81 -5.09
C GLY A 275 -0.24 -16.17 -3.75
N GLN A 276 0.79 -15.81 -2.99
CA GLN A 276 0.71 -15.07 -1.73
C GLN A 276 1.97 -14.23 -1.58
N ASP A 277 1.83 -13.00 -1.06
CA ASP A 277 2.95 -12.16 -0.66
C ASP A 277 2.69 -11.67 0.77
N PRO A 278 3.51 -12.05 1.76
CA PRO A 278 3.24 -11.76 3.17
C PRO A 278 3.27 -10.27 3.50
N ARG A 279 3.78 -9.42 2.61
CA ARG A 279 3.89 -7.97 2.81
C ARG A 279 2.61 -7.22 2.46
N ILE A 280 1.70 -7.85 1.71
CA ILE A 280 0.55 -7.19 1.10
C ILE A 280 -0.78 -7.87 1.46
N ILE A 281 -1.85 -7.09 1.44
CA ILE A 281 -3.23 -7.55 1.58
C ILE A 281 -3.98 -7.11 0.31
N ILE A 282 -4.70 -8.02 -0.33
CA ILE A 282 -5.65 -7.66 -1.38
C ILE A 282 -7.05 -7.69 -0.79
N TYR A 283 -7.75 -6.56 -0.87
CA TYR A 283 -9.14 -6.49 -0.44
C TYR A 283 -10.04 -6.97 -1.59
N PRO A 284 -11.04 -7.82 -1.29
CA PRO A 284 -11.93 -8.35 -2.31
C PRO A 284 -12.73 -7.24 -3.00
N PHE A 285 -13.11 -7.51 -4.25
CA PHE A 285 -14.03 -6.66 -4.97
C PHE A 285 -15.38 -6.67 -4.26
N THR A 286 -15.80 -5.52 -3.74
CA THR A 286 -17.21 -5.27 -3.45
C THR A 286 -17.82 -4.71 -4.74
N PRO A 287 -18.56 -5.51 -5.54
CA PRO A 287 -19.43 -4.94 -6.55
C PRO A 287 -20.43 -4.03 -5.83
N TYR A 288 -20.46 -2.75 -6.22
CA TYR A 288 -21.53 -1.83 -5.82
C TYR A 288 -22.77 -2.11 -6.66
#